data_AF-A0A811UEZ3-F1
#
_entry.id   AF-A0A811UEZ3-F1
#
_cell.length_a   1.000
_cell.length_b   1.000
_cell.length_c   1.000
_cell.angle_alpha   90.00
_cell.angle_beta   90.00
_cell.angle_gamma   90.00
#
_symmetry.space_group_name_H-M   'P 1'
#
loop_
_entity.id
_entity.type
_entity.pdbx_description
1 polymer ?
#
loop_
_entity_poly.entity_id
_entity_poly.type
_entity_poly.pdbx_seq_one_letter_code
_entity_poly.pdbx_strand_id
1 'polypeptide(L)'
;MLWLRQRQLHFGVKDFQAKGSLIVTCDFMGYYAFSYRIPPNIDDTLTSSDVIVREGDNVTLRCKAKGSPEPSIRWRRDDGHKIVINKTMEVVEVDGEALELERISRLHMGAYLCIATNGVPPSVSKRINFSHGLDTPPVGWHTDVL
;
A
#
# COMPACT_ATOMS: atom_id res chain seq x y z
N MET A 1 70.82 -48.56 -6.27
CA MET A 1 69.79 -49.58 -6.54
C MET A 1 68.43 -48.99 -6.21
N LEU A 2 67.43 -49.37 -7.00
CA LEU A 2 66.00 -49.02 -6.91
C LEU A 2 65.58 -47.60 -7.34
N TRP A 3 65.33 -47.52 -8.65
CA TRP A 3 64.30 -46.73 -9.29
C TRP A 3 62.91 -47.28 -8.98
N LEU A 4 61.93 -46.45 -8.63
CA LEU A 4 60.50 -46.71 -8.86
C LEU A 4 59.78 -45.37 -9.14
N ARG A 5 59.66 -45.03 -10.42
CA ARG A 5 58.44 -45.10 -11.26
C ARG A 5 57.47 -43.92 -11.04
N GLN A 6 57.68 -42.87 -11.83
CA GLN A 6 56.66 -41.88 -12.18
C GLN A 6 55.50 -42.56 -12.92
N ARG A 7 54.29 -42.49 -12.35
CA ARG A 7 53.05 -42.81 -13.06
C ARG A 7 52.67 -41.61 -13.93
N GLN A 8 52.89 -41.74 -15.23
CA GLN A 8 52.33 -40.84 -16.24
C GLN A 8 50.83 -41.16 -16.38
N LEU A 9 49.96 -40.19 -16.09
CA LEU A 9 48.53 -40.25 -16.39
C LEU A 9 48.34 -40.02 -17.89
N HIS A 10 48.25 -41.09 -18.67
CA HIS A 10 47.77 -41.02 -20.05
C HIS A 10 46.24 -41.03 -20.03
N PHE A 11 45.62 -39.84 -20.15
CA PHE A 11 44.23 -39.74 -20.56
C PHE A 11 44.18 -39.84 -22.08
N GLY A 12 43.90 -41.04 -22.59
CA GLY A 12 43.55 -41.22 -23.99
C GLY A 12 42.20 -40.57 -24.26
N VAL A 13 42.17 -39.62 -25.19
CA VAL A 13 40.93 -39.13 -25.80
C VAL A 13 40.35 -40.30 -26.58
N LYS A 14 39.33 -40.96 -26.02
CA LYS A 14 38.54 -41.95 -26.76
C LYS A 14 37.46 -41.19 -27.50
N ASP A 15 37.48 -41.30 -28.83
CA ASP A 15 36.49 -40.74 -29.75
C ASP A 15 35.06 -40.95 -29.22
N PHE A 16 34.36 -39.85 -28.95
CA PHE A 16 32.96 -39.88 -28.55
C PHE A 16 32.10 -39.86 -29.82
N GLN A 17 31.62 -41.02 -30.26
CA GLN A 17 30.56 -41.05 -31.27
C GLN A 17 29.28 -40.44 -30.69
N ALA A 18 28.80 -39.38 -31.32
CA ALA A 18 27.50 -38.79 -30.99
C ALA A 18 26.38 -39.75 -31.44
N LYS A 19 25.94 -40.61 -30.52
CA LYS A 19 24.67 -41.34 -30.62
C LYS A 19 24.00 -41.34 -29.26
N GLY A 20 22.84 -40.70 -29.19
CA GLY A 20 21.96 -40.80 -28.04
C GLY A 20 21.52 -39.42 -27.56
N SER A 21 20.23 -39.17 -27.72
CA SER A 21 19.50 -38.03 -27.18
C SER A 21 19.94 -37.71 -25.75
N LEU A 22 20.43 -36.48 -25.53
CA LEU A 22 20.57 -35.91 -24.20
C LEU A 22 19.16 -35.73 -23.63
N ILE A 23 18.65 -36.74 -22.92
CA ILE A 23 17.61 -36.47 -21.93
C ILE A 23 18.32 -35.75 -20.81
N VAL A 24 18.23 -34.42 -20.83
CA VAL A 24 18.55 -33.60 -19.67
C VAL A 24 17.42 -33.86 -18.67
N THR A 25 17.50 -34.96 -17.91
CA THR A 25 16.65 -35.10 -16.73
C THR A 25 17.16 -34.09 -15.72
N CYS A 26 16.36 -33.06 -15.47
CA CYS A 26 16.58 -32.11 -14.39
C CYS A 26 16.24 -32.83 -13.07
N ASP A 27 17.10 -33.76 -12.66
CA ASP A 27 16.94 -34.48 -11.41
C ASP A 27 17.48 -33.60 -10.27
N PHE A 28 16.58 -33.19 -9.38
CA PHE A 28 16.81 -32.35 -8.19
C PHE A 28 17.17 -30.88 -8.41
N MET A 29 16.17 -30.07 -8.76
CA MET A 29 16.08 -28.70 -8.24
C MET A 29 14.78 -28.58 -7.46
N GLY A 30 14.87 -28.76 -6.14
CA GLY A 30 13.80 -28.34 -5.24
C GLY A 30 13.43 -26.89 -5.57
N TYR A 31 12.13 -26.63 -5.73
CA TYR A 31 11.60 -25.29 -5.96
C TYR A 31 11.81 -24.46 -4.68
N TYR A 32 12.96 -23.80 -4.56
CA TYR A 32 13.13 -22.77 -3.54
C TYR A 32 12.30 -21.56 -3.96
N ALA A 33 11.17 -21.33 -3.28
CA ALA A 33 10.39 -20.10 -3.44
C ALA A 33 11.12 -18.95 -2.71
N PHE A 34 11.73 -18.03 -3.45
CA PHE A 34 12.29 -16.80 -2.88
C PHE A 34 11.14 -15.85 -2.50
N SER A 35 10.86 -15.72 -1.20
CA SER A 35 9.88 -14.75 -0.68
C SER A 35 10.58 -13.43 -0.36
N TYR A 36 10.45 -12.44 -1.24
CA TYR A 36 10.90 -11.07 -0.96
C TYR A 36 9.78 -10.26 -0.31
N ARG A 37 10.12 -9.46 0.71
CA ARG A 37 9.18 -8.58 1.42
C ARG A 37 9.47 -7.14 1.06
N ILE A 38 8.42 -6.40 0.71
CA ILE A 38 8.48 -5.01 0.22
C ILE A 38 7.70 -4.15 1.21
N PRO A 39 8.31 -3.10 1.80
CA PRO A 39 7.60 -2.14 2.63
C PRO A 39 6.39 -1.52 1.92
N PRO A 40 5.39 -1.03 2.67
CA PRO A 40 4.23 -0.37 2.10
C PRO A 40 4.62 0.95 1.41
N ASN A 41 3.98 1.24 0.29
CA ASN A 41 4.07 2.50 -0.43
C ASN A 41 2.67 2.96 -0.82
N ILE A 42 2.29 4.19 -0.44
CA ILE A 42 0.96 4.75 -0.74
C ILE A 42 0.95 5.24 -2.19
N ASP A 43 -0.07 4.84 -2.94
CA ASP A 43 -0.30 5.28 -4.31
C ASP A 43 -1.09 6.60 -4.28
N ASP A 44 -0.38 7.72 -4.47
CA ASP A 44 -0.96 9.06 -4.42
C ASP A 44 -2.01 9.31 -5.50
N THR A 45 -1.98 8.58 -6.62
CA THR A 45 -2.94 8.74 -7.71
C THR A 45 -4.28 8.09 -7.42
N LEU A 46 -4.29 7.08 -6.54
CA LEU A 46 -5.47 6.33 -6.12
C LEU A 46 -5.97 6.73 -4.72
N THR A 47 -5.20 7.56 -4.03
CA THR A 47 -5.50 8.04 -2.68
C THR A 47 -6.02 9.46 -2.73
N SER A 48 -7.09 9.76 -2.00
CA SER A 48 -7.68 11.09 -1.90
C SER A 48 -6.64 12.17 -1.57
N SER A 49 -6.79 13.33 -2.19
CA SER A 49 -6.12 14.57 -1.81
C SER A 49 -6.95 15.34 -0.77
N ASP A 50 -6.49 16.52 -0.38
CA ASP A 50 -7.24 17.44 0.47
C ASP A 50 -8.63 17.74 -0.13
N VAL A 51 -9.64 17.79 0.73
CA VAL A 51 -11.04 17.93 0.33
C VAL A 51 -11.69 19.15 1.01
N ILE A 52 -12.51 19.84 0.23
CA ILE A 52 -13.35 20.95 0.67
C ILE A 52 -14.81 20.49 0.52
N VAL A 53 -15.58 20.51 1.61
CA VAL A 53 -16.97 19.98 1.60
C VAL A 53 -17.94 20.88 2.35
N ARG A 54 -19.23 20.79 2.02
CA ARG A 54 -20.28 21.54 2.70
C ARG A 54 -20.87 20.74 3.85
N GLU A 55 -21.47 21.45 4.80
CA GLU A 55 -22.21 20.78 5.88
C GLU A 55 -23.40 19.99 5.31
N GLY A 56 -23.61 18.79 5.85
CA GLY A 56 -24.67 17.87 5.44
C GLY A 56 -24.27 16.87 4.34
N ASP A 57 -23.15 17.09 3.64
CA ASP A 57 -22.65 16.16 2.63
C ASP A 57 -22.22 14.82 3.24
N ASN A 58 -22.19 13.77 2.42
CA ASN A 58 -21.54 12.50 2.74
C ASN A 58 -20.22 12.41 1.98
N VAL A 59 -19.16 11.96 2.64
CA VAL A 59 -17.82 11.96 2.06
C VAL A 59 -17.13 10.63 2.27
N THR A 60 -16.44 10.17 1.21
CA THR A 60 -15.60 8.97 1.26
C THR A 60 -14.16 9.37 0.95
N LEU A 61 -13.25 9.21 1.91
CA LEU A 61 -11.81 9.30 1.68
C LEU A 61 -11.27 7.93 1.30
N ARG A 62 -10.45 7.85 0.26
CA ARG A 62 -9.84 6.59 -0.20
C ARG A 62 -8.33 6.64 0.00
N CYS A 63 -7.72 5.51 0.36
CA CYS A 63 -6.29 5.35 0.46
C CYS A 63 -5.88 3.96 -0.02
N LYS A 64 -4.96 3.95 -0.98
CA LYS A 64 -4.44 2.73 -1.59
C LYS A 64 -2.95 2.65 -1.37
N ALA A 65 -2.46 1.49 -0.96
CA ALA A 65 -1.04 1.22 -0.84
C ALA A 65 -0.68 -0.09 -1.52
N LYS A 66 0.57 -0.22 -1.93
CA LYS A 66 1.17 -1.43 -2.50
C LYS A 66 2.31 -1.88 -1.60
N GLY A 67 2.54 -3.18 -1.55
CA GLY A 67 3.61 -3.77 -0.74
C GLY A 67 3.56 -5.29 -0.84
N SER A 68 4.53 -5.96 -0.24
CA SER A 68 4.52 -7.42 -0.13
C SER A 68 4.96 -7.84 1.27
N PRO A 69 4.08 -8.42 2.10
CA PRO A 69 2.67 -8.74 1.84
C PRO A 69 1.78 -7.52 1.54
N GLU A 70 0.56 -7.74 1.05
CA GLU A 70 -0.39 -6.65 0.76
C GLU A 70 -0.63 -5.81 2.03
N PRO A 71 -0.48 -4.47 1.97
CA PRO A 71 -0.67 -3.61 3.14
C PRO A 71 -2.12 -3.54 3.61
N SER A 72 -2.32 -3.56 4.92
CA SER A 72 -3.56 -3.11 5.53
C SER A 72 -3.55 -1.60 5.73
N ILE A 73 -4.73 -0.98 5.58
CA ILE A 73 -4.94 0.45 5.76
C ILE A 73 -5.76 0.70 7.03
N ARG A 74 -5.32 1.68 7.82
CA ARG A 74 -6.06 2.22 8.96
C ARG A 74 -6.15 3.73 8.89
N TRP A 75 -7.30 4.27 9.29
CA TRP A 75 -7.56 5.70 9.39
C TRP A 75 -7.56 6.14 10.84
N ARG A 76 -6.99 7.32 11.10
CA ARG A 76 -7.10 8.03 12.38
C ARG A 76 -7.14 9.53 12.16
N ARG A 77 -7.62 10.29 13.14
CA ARG A 77 -7.41 11.74 13.13
C ARG A 77 -5.99 12.08 13.55
N ASP A 78 -5.40 13.08 12.90
CA ASP A 78 -4.06 13.58 13.21
C ASP A 78 -4.00 14.26 14.59
N ASP A 79 -5.11 14.87 15.00
CA ASP A 79 -5.26 15.53 16.31
C ASP A 79 -5.48 14.57 17.49
N GLY A 80 -5.61 13.26 17.21
CA GLY A 80 -5.85 12.24 18.23
C GLY A 80 -7.30 12.13 18.72
N HIS A 81 -8.22 12.94 18.22
CA HIS A 81 -9.64 12.80 18.54
C HIS A 81 -10.25 11.56 17.86
N LYS A 82 -11.41 11.13 18.35
CA LYS A 82 -12.19 10.08 17.70
C LYS A 82 -12.71 10.56 16.36
N ILE A 83 -12.76 9.65 15.39
CA ILE A 83 -13.48 9.80 14.14
C ILE A 83 -14.97 9.62 14.42
N VAL A 84 -15.76 10.67 14.15
CA VAL A 84 -17.22 10.60 14.11
C VAL A 84 -17.62 10.09 12.74
N ILE A 85 -18.17 8.87 12.66
CA ILE A 85 -18.62 8.26 11.39
C ILE A 85 -20.02 8.76 11.04
N ASN A 86 -20.88 8.81 12.06
CA ASN A 86 -22.25 9.30 12.00
C ASN A 86 -22.69 9.74 13.40
N LYS A 87 -23.97 10.12 13.56
CA LYS A 87 -24.53 10.64 14.83
C LYS A 87 -24.42 9.69 16.04
N THR A 88 -24.19 8.39 15.81
CA THR A 88 -24.23 7.35 16.85
C THR A 88 -22.91 6.61 17.04
N MET A 89 -21.95 6.80 16.14
CA MET A 89 -20.72 6.00 16.09
C MET A 89 -19.49 6.89 16.04
N GLU A 90 -18.66 6.74 17.08
CA GLU A 90 -17.35 7.35 17.19
C GLU A 90 -16.29 6.28 17.48
N VAL A 91 -15.19 6.31 16.73
CA VAL A 91 -14.11 5.32 16.85
C VAL A 91 -12.75 6.01 16.84
N VAL A 92 -11.75 5.41 17.48
CA VAL A 92 -10.38 5.97 17.46
C VAL A 92 -9.72 5.73 16.11
N GLU A 93 -9.97 4.55 15.52
CA GLU A 93 -9.43 4.16 14.23
C GLU A 93 -10.50 3.41 13.41
N VAL A 94 -10.34 3.43 12.09
CA VAL A 94 -11.16 2.66 11.14
C VAL A 94 -10.26 1.83 10.24
N ASP A 95 -10.51 0.53 10.16
CA ASP A 95 -9.83 -0.36 9.21
C ASP A 95 -10.47 -0.26 7.82
N GLY A 96 -9.63 -0.27 6.78
CA GLY A 96 -10.07 -0.35 5.39
C GLY A 96 -9.54 0.77 4.49
N GLU A 97 -9.58 0.53 3.18
CA GLU A 97 -9.10 1.49 2.17
C GLU A 97 -9.99 2.73 2.04
N ALA A 98 -11.23 2.67 2.54
CA ALA A 98 -12.19 3.75 2.47
C ALA A 98 -12.66 4.16 3.87
N LEU A 99 -12.63 5.46 4.14
CA LEU A 99 -13.25 6.08 5.31
C LEU A 99 -14.51 6.83 4.86
N GLU A 100 -15.67 6.35 5.29
CA GLU A 100 -16.97 6.92 4.97
C GLU A 100 -17.48 7.75 6.16
N LEU A 101 -17.80 9.01 5.91
CA LEU A 101 -18.28 9.97 6.88
C LEU A 101 -19.64 10.51 6.41
N GLU A 102 -20.65 10.45 7.27
CA GLU A 102 -22.01 10.86 6.94
C GLU A 102 -22.39 12.19 7.59
N ARG A 103 -23.16 13.00 6.86
CA ARG A 103 -23.71 14.28 7.33
C ARG A 103 -22.63 15.15 7.98
N ILE A 104 -21.64 15.51 7.17
CA ILE A 104 -20.48 16.28 7.60
C ILE A 104 -20.91 17.55 8.33
N SER A 105 -20.16 17.88 9.36
CA SER A 105 -20.30 19.09 10.17
C SER A 105 -18.92 19.63 10.51
N ARG A 106 -18.85 20.79 11.17
CA ARG A 106 -17.59 21.40 11.62
C ARG A 106 -16.74 20.47 12.51
N LEU A 107 -17.38 19.53 13.22
CA LEU A 107 -16.69 18.55 14.06
C LEU A 107 -15.84 17.55 13.27
N HIS A 108 -16.15 17.35 11.99
CA HIS A 108 -15.39 16.45 11.12
C HIS A 108 -14.14 17.15 10.55
N MET A 109 -14.09 18.48 10.55
CA MET A 109 -12.98 19.23 9.99
C MET A 109 -11.66 18.93 10.70
N GLY A 110 -10.56 19.00 9.96
CA GLY A 110 -9.23 18.68 10.46
C GLY A 110 -8.45 17.78 9.52
N ALA A 111 -7.37 17.20 10.00
CA ALA A 111 -6.53 16.31 9.22
C ALA A 111 -6.74 14.84 9.61
N TYR A 112 -6.83 14.00 8.60
CA TYR A 112 -6.92 12.56 8.71
C TYR A 112 -5.64 11.93 8.20
N LEU A 113 -5.21 10.85 8.85
CA LEU A 113 -4.06 10.06 8.45
C LEU A 113 -4.57 8.70 7.97
N CYS A 114 -4.26 8.33 6.73
CA CYS A 114 -4.29 6.92 6.34
C CYS A 114 -2.91 6.32 6.56
N ILE A 115 -2.86 5.18 7.24
CA ILE A 115 -1.64 4.49 7.64
C ILE A 115 -1.63 3.13 6.98
N ALA A 116 -0.57 2.85 6.21
CA ALA A 116 -0.36 1.58 5.54
C ALA A 116 0.72 0.77 6.27
N THR A 117 0.41 -0.49 6.58
CA THR A 117 1.34 -1.43 7.22
C THR A 117 1.18 -2.83 6.66
N ASN A 118 2.29 -3.56 6.51
CA ASN A 118 2.29 -4.98 6.16
C ASN A 118 3.26 -5.80 7.04
N GLY A 119 3.65 -5.25 8.20
CA GLY A 119 4.65 -5.84 9.09
C GLY A 119 6.10 -5.68 8.63
N VAL A 120 6.35 -5.02 7.49
CA VAL A 120 7.69 -4.67 6.99
C VAL A 120 7.91 -3.17 7.20
N PRO A 121 8.89 -2.76 8.01
CA PRO A 121 9.20 -1.34 8.20
C PRO A 121 9.80 -0.68 6.94
N PRO A 122 9.58 0.64 6.73
CA PRO A 122 8.75 1.51 7.55
C PRO A 122 7.26 1.36 7.21
N SER A 123 6.39 1.54 8.21
CA SER A 123 5.00 1.89 7.94
C SER A 123 4.94 3.32 7.40
N VAL A 124 4.07 3.56 6.43
CA VAL A 124 3.93 4.88 5.79
C VAL A 124 2.54 5.44 6.06
N SER A 125 2.42 6.76 6.04
CA SER A 125 1.13 7.44 6.21
C SER A 125 1.00 8.63 5.29
N LYS A 126 -0.23 8.88 4.82
CA LYS A 126 -0.57 10.10 4.09
C LYS A 126 -1.56 10.93 4.91
N ARG A 127 -1.31 12.24 4.94
CA ARG A 127 -2.15 13.24 5.60
C ARG A 127 -3.08 13.88 4.58
N ILE A 128 -4.37 13.91 4.91
CA ILE A 128 -5.44 14.48 4.08
C ILE A 128 -6.15 15.54 4.92
N ASN A 129 -6.16 16.78 4.44
CA ASN A 129 -6.90 17.86 5.07
C ASN A 129 -8.36 17.84 4.63
N PHE A 130 -9.23 17.92 5.62
CA PHE A 130 -10.67 17.99 5.46
C PHE A 130 -11.15 19.35 5.93
N SER A 131 -11.63 20.16 4.99
CA SER A 131 -11.91 21.58 5.20
C SER A 131 -13.32 21.96 4.78
N HIS A 132 -13.85 23.02 5.40
CA HIS A 132 -15.20 23.49 5.14
C HIS A 132 -15.21 24.35 3.88
N GLY A 133 -16.03 24.00 2.90
CA GLY A 133 -16.33 24.86 1.77
C GLY A 133 -17.13 26.04 2.28
N LEU A 134 -16.55 27.24 2.23
CA LEU A 134 -17.28 28.46 2.58
C LEU A 134 -18.61 28.45 1.84
N ASP A 135 -19.71 28.38 2.58
CA ASP A 135 -21.01 28.69 2.04
C ASP A 135 -20.93 30.15 1.64
N THR A 136 -20.76 30.42 0.35
CA THR A 136 -21.11 31.74 -0.17
C THR A 136 -22.58 31.94 0.24
N PRO A 137 -22.90 32.95 1.06
CA PRO A 137 -24.29 33.27 1.32
C PRO A 137 -24.99 33.35 -0.03
N PRO A 138 -26.22 32.84 -0.18
CA PRO A 138 -27.02 33.20 -1.33
C PRO A 138 -26.93 34.71 -1.44
N VAL A 139 -26.50 35.22 -2.60
CA VAL A 139 -26.64 36.64 -2.92
C VAL A 139 -28.14 36.87 -3.04
N GLY A 140 -28.77 37.00 -1.88
CA GLY A 140 -30.17 37.28 -1.67
C GLY A 140 -30.37 38.77 -1.84
N TRP A 141 -30.68 39.12 -3.08
CA TRP A 141 -31.59 40.17 -3.50
C TRP A 141 -31.91 41.22 -2.41
N HIS A 142 -31.16 42.31 -2.43
CA HIS A 142 -31.79 43.60 -2.14
C HIS A 142 -32.41 44.10 -3.45
N THR A 143 -33.59 43.57 -3.77
CA THR A 143 -34.61 44.38 -4.44
C THR A 143 -35.45 45.00 -3.33
N ASP A 144 -35.16 46.26 -3.01
CA ASP A 144 -36.10 47.24 -2.43
C ASP A 144 -35.48 48.61 -2.80
N VAL A 145 -35.90 49.21 -3.92
CA VAL A 145 -37.03 50.16 -4.00
C VAL A 145 -36.76 51.40 -3.15
N LEU A 146 -36.22 52.45 -3.79
CA LEU A 146 -36.90 53.72 -4.10
C LEU A 146 -36.16 54.42 -5.25
#